data_AF-A0A1S3X389-F1
#
_entry.id   AF-A0A1S3X389-F1
#
_cell.length_a   1.000
_cell.length_b   1.000
_cell.length_c   1.000
_cell.angle_alpha   90.00
_cell.angle_beta   90.00
_cell.angle_gamma   90.00
#
_symmetry.space_group_name_H-M   'P 1'
#
loop_
_entity.id
_entity.type
_entity.pdbx_description
1 polymer ?
#
loop_
_entity_poly.entity_id
_entity_poly.type
_entity_poly.pdbx_seq_one_letter_code
_entity_poly.pdbx_strand_id
1 'polypeptide(L)'
;MEYLSRNLKNLKLEKTFHFHPMCSRLDITHLSFADDLLLFARGDATSVALMHDRFLIFSATSGLKANLAKISIYYGGVNLEVQKEIQHKIGYSQGSLPFKYLGIPLDTKKLSVMQWQPLIEKIVARISSWTTKKLSYAGRIQLVQHVIFGIQAYWAQIFIISAKVVKTIESYCRSYV
;
A
#
# COMPACT_ATOMS: atom_id res chain seq x y z
N MET A 1 -15.37 -8.76 -5.91
CA MET A 1 -13.99 -8.51 -6.38
C MET A 1 -13.55 -9.43 -7.51
N GLU A 2 -13.83 -10.74 -7.46
CA GLU A 2 -13.43 -11.65 -8.56
C GLU A 2 -13.91 -11.22 -9.95
N TYR A 3 -15.14 -10.69 -10.06
CA TYR A 3 -15.67 -10.17 -11.31
C TYR A 3 -14.82 -9.01 -11.88
N LEU A 4 -14.42 -8.05 -11.02
CA LEU A 4 -13.48 -7.00 -11.40
C LEU A 4 -12.16 -7.60 -11.89
N SER A 5 -11.62 -8.58 -11.15
CA SER A 5 -10.37 -9.23 -11.50
C SER A 5 -10.43 -9.92 -12.87
N ARG A 6 -11.55 -10.56 -13.22
CA ARG A 6 -11.78 -11.15 -14.54
C ARG A 6 -11.84 -10.08 -15.63
N ASN A 7 -12.59 -8.99 -15.40
CA ASN A 7 -12.68 -7.88 -16.35
C ASN A 7 -11.33 -7.20 -16.61
N LEU A 8 -10.53 -6.99 -15.56
CA LEU A 8 -9.20 -6.40 -15.68
C LEU A 8 -8.19 -7.35 -16.34
N LYS A 9 -8.32 -8.67 -16.16
CA LYS A 9 -7.48 -9.64 -16.87
C LYS A 9 -7.75 -9.66 -18.38
N ASN A 10 -8.99 -9.38 -18.79
CA ASN A 10 -9.34 -9.28 -20.21
C ASN A 10 -8.65 -8.10 -20.92
N LEU A 11 -8.14 -7.10 -20.18
CA LEU A 11 -7.33 -6.02 -20.77
C LEU A 11 -6.05 -6.54 -21.44
N LYS A 12 -5.56 -7.73 -21.07
CA LYS A 12 -4.43 -8.38 -21.76
C LYS A 12 -4.71 -8.65 -23.24
N LEU A 13 -5.99 -8.83 -23.60
CA LEU A 13 -6.41 -9.11 -24.98
C LEU A 13 -6.49 -7.83 -25.82
N GLU A 14 -6.56 -6.67 -25.19
CA GLU A 14 -6.64 -5.37 -25.86
C GLU A 14 -5.26 -4.97 -26.36
N LYS A 15 -5.08 -4.88 -27.69
CA LYS A 15 -3.78 -4.53 -28.30
C LYS A 15 -3.27 -3.15 -27.91
N THR A 16 -4.18 -2.25 -27.52
CA THR A 16 -3.88 -0.87 -27.14
C THR A 16 -3.53 -0.72 -25.66
N PHE A 17 -3.79 -1.74 -24.84
CA PHE A 17 -3.47 -1.70 -23.42
C PHE A 17 -2.02 -2.13 -23.18
N HIS A 18 -1.30 -1.30 -22.44
CA HIS A 18 0.06 -1.61 -22.04
C HIS A 18 0.17 -1.70 -20.51
N PHE A 19 0.83 -2.77 -20.06
CA PHE A 19 1.13 -2.97 -18.65
C PHE A 19 2.14 -1.95 -18.14
N HIS A 20 2.07 -1.67 -16.83
CA HIS A 20 3.13 -0.95 -16.15
C HIS A 20 4.47 -1.69 -16.37
N PRO A 21 5.60 -0.99 -16.64
CA PRO A 21 6.86 -1.65 -17.01
C PRO A 21 7.34 -2.74 -16.03
N MET A 22 7.15 -2.51 -14.73
CA MET A 22 7.51 -3.47 -13.67
C MET A 22 6.51 -4.63 -13.51
N CYS A 23 5.32 -4.52 -14.09
CA CYS A 23 4.22 -5.48 -13.94
C CYS A 23 3.98 -6.31 -15.21
N SER A 24 4.56 -5.89 -16.34
CA SER A 24 4.42 -6.52 -17.65
C SER A 24 4.80 -8.00 -17.65
N ARG A 25 5.93 -8.38 -17.01
CA ARG A 25 6.39 -9.77 -16.99
C ARG A 25 5.44 -10.73 -16.28
N LEU A 26 4.67 -10.23 -15.32
CA LEU A 26 3.76 -11.03 -14.48
C LEU A 26 2.29 -10.83 -14.86
N ASP A 27 2.02 -10.08 -15.94
CA ASP A 27 0.67 -9.68 -16.36
C ASP A 27 -0.17 -9.08 -15.21
N ILE A 28 0.47 -8.36 -14.29
CA ILE A 28 -0.20 -7.80 -13.11
C ILE A 28 -0.90 -6.50 -13.53
N THR A 29 -2.23 -6.50 -13.46
CA THR A 29 -3.06 -5.30 -13.63
C THR A 29 -3.50 -4.70 -12.31
N HIS A 30 -3.69 -5.49 -11.25
CA HIS A 30 -4.22 -5.00 -9.99
C HIS A 30 -3.75 -5.82 -8.79
N LEU A 31 -3.81 -5.21 -7.62
CA LEU A 31 -3.75 -5.87 -6.32
C LEU A 31 -5.01 -5.49 -5.54
N SER A 32 -5.71 -6.47 -4.98
CA SER A 32 -6.91 -6.24 -4.20
C SER A 32 -6.84 -6.99 -2.87
N PHE A 33 -7.13 -6.29 -1.78
CA PHE A 33 -7.28 -6.86 -0.45
C PHE A 33 -8.49 -6.25 0.23
N ALA A 34 -9.53 -7.07 0.48
CA ALA A 34 -10.83 -6.59 0.95
C ALA A 34 -11.37 -5.42 0.08
N ASP A 35 -11.46 -4.23 0.66
CA ASP A 35 -11.90 -2.98 0.03
C ASP A 35 -10.75 -2.13 -0.55
N ASP A 36 -9.50 -2.44 -0.23
CA ASP A 36 -8.33 -1.75 -0.76
C ASP A 36 -7.95 -2.31 -2.14
N LEU A 37 -7.87 -1.43 -3.15
CA LEU A 37 -7.58 -1.77 -4.53
C LEU A 37 -6.46 -0.87 -5.09
N LEU A 38 -5.43 -1.49 -5.64
CA LEU A 38 -4.39 -0.84 -6.44
C LEU A 38 -4.50 -1.29 -7.90
N LEU A 39 -4.48 -0.32 -8.81
CA LEU A 39 -4.56 -0.52 -10.25
C LEU A 39 -3.25 -0.08 -10.90
N PHE A 40 -2.72 -0.90 -11.80
CA PHE A 40 -1.45 -0.69 -12.48
C PHE A 40 -1.63 -0.73 -14.00
N ALA A 41 -1.23 0.35 -14.65
CA ALA A 41 -1.17 0.46 -16.10
C ALA A 41 0.08 1.26 -16.50
N ARG A 42 0.43 1.22 -17.79
CA ARG A 42 1.43 2.14 -18.33
C ARG A 42 0.92 3.59 -18.21
N GLY A 43 1.84 4.52 -17.97
CA GLY A 43 1.55 5.95 -17.83
C GLY A 43 1.21 6.65 -19.14
N ASP A 44 0.29 6.10 -19.91
CA ASP A 44 -0.27 6.69 -21.13
C ASP A 44 -1.80 6.80 -21.00
N ALA A 45 -2.37 7.79 -21.67
CA ALA A 45 -3.80 8.09 -21.54
C ALA A 45 -4.71 6.96 -22.05
N THR A 46 -4.24 6.13 -23.00
CA THR A 46 -5.02 5.04 -23.57
C THR A 46 -5.16 3.88 -22.60
N SER A 47 -4.04 3.37 -22.08
CA SER A 47 -4.01 2.24 -21.13
C SER A 47 -4.77 2.59 -19.85
N VAL A 48 -4.58 3.80 -19.36
CA VAL A 48 -5.26 4.29 -18.15
C VAL A 48 -6.77 4.46 -18.38
N ALA A 49 -7.20 4.99 -19.53
CA ALA A 49 -8.62 5.12 -19.86
C ALA A 49 -9.32 3.77 -20.00
N LEU A 50 -8.69 2.79 -20.67
CA LEU A 50 -9.22 1.42 -20.78
C LEU A 50 -9.39 0.77 -19.41
N MET A 51 -8.40 0.96 -18.53
CA MET A 51 -8.49 0.44 -17.17
C MET A 51 -9.62 1.09 -16.37
N HIS A 52 -9.79 2.39 -16.51
CA HIS A 52 -10.87 3.14 -15.89
C HIS A 52 -12.24 2.71 -16.40
N ASP A 53 -12.40 2.48 -17.71
CA ASP A 53 -13.64 1.97 -18.31
C ASP A 53 -14.06 0.62 -17.70
N ARG A 54 -13.13 -0.35 -17.60
CA ARG A 54 -13.41 -1.63 -16.95
C ARG A 54 -13.83 -1.47 -15.49
N PHE A 55 -13.26 -0.50 -14.79
CA PHE A 55 -13.63 -0.17 -13.42
C PHE A 55 -15.04 0.44 -13.33
N LEU A 56 -15.41 1.32 -14.27
CA LEU A 56 -16.76 1.89 -14.34
C LEU A 56 -17.82 0.83 -14.68
N ILE A 57 -17.54 -0.09 -15.61
CA ILE A 57 -18.41 -1.22 -15.92
C ILE A 57 -18.64 -2.07 -14.66
N PHE A 58 -17.58 -2.34 -13.90
CA PHE A 58 -17.69 -3.05 -12.62
C PHE A 58 -18.56 -2.30 -11.61
N SER A 59 -18.32 -0.99 -11.44
CA SER A 59 -19.10 -0.11 -10.55
C SER A 59 -20.59 -0.13 -10.91
N ALA A 60 -20.92 0.02 -12.20
CA ALA A 60 -22.29 -0.03 -12.71
C ALA A 60 -22.95 -1.40 -12.50
N THR A 61 -22.22 -2.50 -12.74
CA THR A 61 -22.76 -3.87 -12.62
C THR A 61 -22.96 -4.28 -11.16
N SER A 62 -22.02 -3.92 -10.28
CA SER A 62 -22.05 -4.33 -8.87
C SER A 62 -22.83 -3.38 -7.97
N GLY A 63 -23.10 -2.16 -8.43
CA GLY A 63 -23.64 -1.07 -7.60
C GLY A 63 -22.64 -0.49 -6.60
N LEU A 64 -21.39 -0.97 -6.57
CA LEU A 64 -20.35 -0.48 -5.68
C LEU A 64 -19.73 0.79 -6.23
N LYS A 65 -19.74 1.86 -5.42
CA LYS A 65 -19.11 3.13 -5.77
C LYS A 65 -17.79 3.27 -5.06
N ALA A 66 -16.80 3.73 -5.82
CA ALA A 66 -15.49 4.05 -5.27
C ALA A 66 -15.56 5.36 -4.45
N ASN A 67 -14.82 5.41 -3.35
CA ASN A 67 -14.76 6.60 -2.52
C ASN A 67 -13.79 7.62 -3.14
N LEU A 68 -14.33 8.67 -3.75
CA LEU A 68 -13.55 9.72 -4.42
C LEU A 68 -12.54 10.42 -3.49
N ALA A 69 -12.80 10.47 -2.17
CA ALA A 69 -11.86 11.05 -1.21
C ALA A 69 -10.65 10.14 -0.91
N LYS A 70 -10.75 8.84 -1.21
CA LYS A 70 -9.66 7.87 -1.03
C LYS A 70 -8.96 7.52 -2.34
N ILE A 71 -9.58 7.77 -3.49
CA ILE A 71 -8.99 7.51 -4.80
C ILE A 71 -7.96 8.59 -5.11
N SER A 72 -6.79 8.15 -5.54
CA SER A 72 -5.72 9.02 -5.99
C SER A 72 -4.94 8.33 -7.11
N ILE A 73 -4.44 9.14 -8.05
CA ILE A 73 -3.54 8.66 -9.11
C ILE A 73 -2.11 9.01 -8.73
N TYR A 74 -1.22 8.03 -8.87
CA TYR A 74 0.22 8.21 -8.65
C TYR A 74 0.96 7.98 -9.96
N TYR A 75 1.85 8.91 -10.31
CA TYR A 75 2.64 8.85 -11.54
C TYR A 75 4.10 8.54 -11.22
N GLY A 76 4.72 7.68 -12.03
CA GLY A 76 6.15 7.36 -11.97
C GLY A 76 6.81 7.55 -13.33
N GLY A 77 7.68 8.55 -13.47
CA GLY A 77 8.44 8.78 -14.71
C GLY A 77 7.60 9.20 -15.93
N VAL A 78 6.43 9.83 -15.71
CA VAL A 78 5.52 10.29 -16.78
C VAL A 78 5.68 11.80 -16.99
N ASN A 79 5.66 12.26 -18.24
CA ASN A 79 5.73 13.69 -18.58
C ASN A 79 4.51 14.47 -18.04
N LEU A 80 4.72 15.73 -17.64
CA LEU A 80 3.67 16.59 -17.07
C LEU A 80 2.48 16.80 -18.02
N GLU A 81 2.71 16.86 -19.33
CA GLU A 81 1.66 16.99 -20.34
C GLU A 81 0.73 15.78 -20.34
N VAL A 82 1.31 14.57 -20.31
CA VAL A 82 0.55 13.31 -20.26
C VAL A 82 -0.17 13.17 -18.91
N GLN A 83 0.45 13.60 -17.80
CA GLN A 83 -0.22 13.61 -16.49
C GLN A 83 -1.48 14.49 -16.50
N LYS A 84 -1.40 15.69 -17.10
CA LYS A 84 -2.55 16.60 -17.25
C LYS A 84 -3.63 15.99 -18.15
N GLU A 85 -3.25 15.33 -19.24
CA GLU A 85 -4.19 14.65 -20.13
C GLU A 85 -4.95 13.53 -19.39
N ILE A 86 -4.23 12.69 -18.64
CA ILE A 86 -4.81 11.61 -17.84
C ILE A 86 -5.75 12.18 -16.77
N GLN A 87 -5.30 13.23 -16.07
CA GLN A 87 -6.08 13.87 -15.03
C GLN A 87 -7.38 14.49 -15.58
N HIS A 88 -7.33 15.12 -16.75
CA HIS A 88 -8.51 15.66 -17.41
C HIS A 88 -9.50 14.55 -17.84
N LYS A 89 -8.99 13.40 -18.30
CA LYS A 89 -9.83 12.27 -18.73
C LYS A 89 -10.52 11.53 -17.58
N ILE A 90 -9.83 11.32 -16.46
CA ILE A 90 -10.39 10.54 -15.35
C ILE A 90 -11.01 11.41 -14.26
N GLY A 91 -10.47 12.60 -14.02
CA GLY A 91 -10.94 13.52 -12.99
C GLY A 91 -10.51 13.18 -11.55
N TYR A 92 -9.61 12.20 -11.34
CA TYR A 92 -9.08 11.92 -10.00
C TYR A 92 -7.94 12.85 -9.61
N SER A 93 -7.83 13.15 -8.32
CA SER A 93 -6.73 13.93 -7.77
C SER A 93 -5.41 13.18 -7.85
N GLN A 94 -4.34 13.91 -8.19
CA GLN A 94 -2.98 13.40 -8.08
C GLN A 94 -2.59 13.23 -6.61
N GLY A 95 -2.17 12.02 -6.24
CA GLY A 95 -1.63 11.73 -4.92
C GLY A 95 -0.12 11.99 -4.85
N SER A 96 0.38 12.20 -3.63
CA SER A 96 1.82 12.31 -3.34
C SER A 96 2.35 11.02 -2.72
N LEU A 97 3.54 10.59 -3.15
CA LEU A 97 4.29 9.52 -2.49
C LEU A 97 5.07 10.08 -1.28
N PRO A 98 5.26 9.30 -0.19
CA PRO A 98 4.72 7.95 0.03
C PRO A 98 3.21 7.97 0.37
N PHE A 99 2.50 6.89 0.05
CA PHE A 99 1.12 6.69 0.50
C PHE A 99 0.99 5.40 1.33
N LYS A 100 -0.07 5.28 2.12
CA LYS A 100 -0.27 4.13 3.02
C LYS A 100 -1.16 3.08 2.37
N TYR A 101 -0.68 1.84 2.31
CA TYR A 101 -1.45 0.67 1.85
C TYR A 101 -1.33 -0.45 2.89
N LEU A 102 -2.47 -0.99 3.36
CA LEU A 102 -2.52 -2.04 4.40
C LEU A 102 -1.73 -1.73 5.68
N GLY A 103 -1.63 -0.45 6.05
CA GLY A 103 -0.88 -0.05 7.25
C GLY A 103 0.59 0.28 7.02
N ILE A 104 1.09 0.10 5.79
CA ILE A 104 2.51 0.26 5.43
C ILE A 104 2.69 1.43 4.45
N PRO A 105 3.68 2.31 4.66
CA PRO A 105 4.02 3.34 3.70
C PRO A 105 4.70 2.72 2.47
N LEU A 106 4.08 2.88 1.31
CA LEU A 106 4.65 2.54 0.02
C LEU A 106 5.37 3.76 -0.54
N ASP A 107 6.65 3.58 -0.85
CA ASP A 107 7.49 4.57 -1.54
C ASP A 107 8.24 3.89 -2.68
N THR A 108 8.61 4.70 -3.67
CA THR A 108 9.49 4.35 -4.78
C THR A 108 10.95 4.22 -4.34
N LYS A 109 11.34 4.84 -3.23
CA LYS A 109 12.71 4.83 -2.69
C LYS A 109 12.79 3.99 -1.41
N LYS A 110 14.03 3.64 -1.03
CA LYS A 110 14.30 3.01 0.27
C LYS A 110 13.77 3.91 1.39
N LEU A 111 13.01 3.32 2.31
CA LEU A 111 12.39 4.06 3.39
C LEU A 111 13.42 4.83 4.22
N SER A 112 13.24 6.15 4.31
CA SER A 112 13.99 7.03 5.21
C SER A 112 13.64 6.72 6.66
N VAL A 113 14.50 7.12 7.60
CA VAL A 113 14.27 6.93 9.05
C VAL A 113 12.91 7.51 9.48
N MET A 114 12.49 8.64 8.90
CA MET A 114 11.19 9.26 9.19
C MET A 114 10.01 8.37 8.77
N GLN A 115 10.14 7.60 7.69
CA GLN A 115 9.07 6.71 7.24
C GLN A 115 8.94 5.44 8.09
N TRP A 116 9.93 5.14 8.94
CA TRP A 116 9.83 4.09 9.96
C TRP A 116 9.14 4.57 11.24
N GLN A 117 8.92 5.89 11.39
CA GLN A 117 8.30 6.47 12.57
C GLN A 117 6.93 5.85 12.91
N PRO A 118 6.02 5.58 11.94
CA PRO A 118 4.74 4.94 12.24
C PRO A 118 4.87 3.54 12.86
N LEU A 119 5.92 2.79 12.49
CA LEU A 119 6.22 1.49 13.10
C LEU A 119 6.64 1.66 14.56
N ILE A 120 7.55 2.60 14.82
CA ILE A 120 8.04 2.89 16.17
C ILE A 120 6.89 3.36 17.06
N GLU A 121 6.08 4.32 16.59
CA GLU A 121 4.92 4.83 17.33
C GLU A 121 3.92 3.72 17.65
N LYS A 122 3.64 2.82 16.70
CA LYS A 122 2.76 1.68 16.92
C LYS A 122 3.28 0.75 18.02
N ILE A 123 4.59 0.52 18.07
CA ILE A 123 5.24 -0.31 19.10
C ILE A 123 5.21 0.40 20.45
N VAL A 124 5.58 1.68 20.50
CA VAL A 124 5.58 2.50 21.71
C VAL A 124 4.17 2.61 22.30
N ALA A 125 3.15 2.79 21.46
CA ALA A 125 1.76 2.82 21.90
C ALA A 125 1.32 1.48 22.52
N ARG A 126 1.73 0.35 21.93
CA ARG A 126 1.45 -0.99 22.50
C ARG A 126 2.13 -1.16 23.85
N ILE A 127 3.42 -0.86 23.93
CA ILE A 127 4.20 -0.95 25.18
C ILE A 127 3.57 -0.08 26.27
N SER A 128 3.28 1.19 25.96
CA SER A 128 2.66 2.13 26.90
C SER A 128 1.31 1.63 27.43
N SER A 129 0.51 0.99 26.56
CA SER A 129 -0.77 0.38 26.94
C SER A 129 -0.64 -0.86 27.83
N TRP A 130 0.54 -1.50 27.84
CA TRP A 130 0.80 -2.67 28.67
C TRP A 130 1.50 -2.31 29.97
N THR A 131 2.28 -1.23 30.01
CA THR A 131 2.92 -0.73 31.23
C THR A 131 1.90 -0.41 32.33
N THR A 132 0.69 0.01 31.96
CA THR A 132 -0.42 0.25 32.89
C THR A 132 -1.03 -1.04 33.45
N LYS A 133 -0.73 -2.20 32.86
CA LYS A 133 -1.23 -3.50 33.31
C LYS A 133 -0.24 -4.14 34.28
N LYS A 134 -0.75 -4.65 35.40
CA LYS A 134 0.04 -5.45 36.35
C LYS A 134 0.30 -6.85 35.77
N LEU A 135 1.37 -6.98 35.01
CA LEU A 135 1.79 -8.24 34.39
C LEU A 135 3.05 -8.77 35.07
N SER A 136 3.16 -10.10 35.18
CA SER A 136 4.39 -10.76 35.59
C SER A 136 5.49 -10.56 34.55
N TYR A 137 6.74 -10.72 34.97
CA TYR A 137 7.90 -10.68 34.07
C TYR A 137 7.75 -11.62 32.86
N ALA A 138 7.33 -12.86 33.11
CA ALA A 138 7.05 -13.84 32.05
C ALA A 138 5.95 -13.36 31.09
N GLY A 139 4.87 -12.76 31.61
CA GLY A 139 3.80 -12.19 30.79
C GLY A 139 4.27 -11.03 29.91
N ARG A 140 5.18 -10.18 30.42
CA ARG A 140 5.78 -9.08 29.64
C ARG A 140 6.62 -9.61 28.49
N ILE A 141 7.48 -10.60 28.75
CA ILE A 141 8.29 -11.25 27.71
C ILE A 141 7.39 -11.86 26.63
N GLN A 142 6.34 -12.57 27.03
CA GLN A 142 5.42 -13.21 26.08
C GLN A 142 4.74 -12.19 25.17
N LEU A 143 4.34 -11.02 25.69
CA LEU A 143 3.78 -9.94 24.86
C LEU A 143 4.80 -9.37 23.87
N VAL A 144 6.05 -9.17 24.29
CA VAL A 144 7.12 -8.71 23.39
C VAL A 144 7.34 -9.74 22.27
N GLN A 145 7.49 -11.02 22.63
CA GLN A 145 7.78 -12.10 21.69
C GLN A 145 6.65 -12.33 20.69
N HIS A 146 5.39 -12.29 21.10
CA HIS A 146 4.29 -12.57 20.18
C HIS A 146 3.79 -11.33 19.44
N VAL A 147 3.65 -10.20 20.14
CA VAL A 147 3.01 -9.01 19.56
C VAL A 147 4.03 -8.11 18.88
N ILE A 148 5.13 -7.74 19.55
CA ILE A 148 6.10 -6.81 18.96
C ILE A 148 6.85 -7.48 17.80
N PHE A 149 7.32 -8.72 17.98
CA PHE A 149 7.95 -9.43 16.87
C PHE A 149 6.96 -9.77 15.75
N GLY A 150 5.68 -10.01 16.05
CA GLY A 150 4.66 -10.15 15.02
C GLY A 150 4.50 -8.88 14.16
N ILE A 151 4.52 -7.70 14.79
CA ILE A 151 4.48 -6.41 14.09
C ILE A 151 5.76 -6.22 13.25
N GLN A 152 6.93 -6.50 13.82
CA GLN A 152 8.20 -6.39 13.08
C GLN A 152 8.26 -7.36 11.89
N ALA A 153 7.83 -8.61 12.08
CA ALA A 153 7.81 -9.64 11.04
C ALA A 153 6.93 -9.21 9.87
N TYR A 154 5.77 -8.61 10.14
CA TYR A 154 4.89 -8.08 9.09
C TYR A 154 5.58 -7.01 8.23
N TRP A 155 6.34 -6.09 8.84
CA TRP A 155 7.10 -5.09 8.10
C TRP A 155 8.32 -5.68 7.37
N ALA A 156 8.96 -6.69 7.98
CA ALA A 156 10.12 -7.37 7.43
C ALA A 156 9.80 -8.19 6.16
N GLN A 157 8.52 -8.59 5.97
CA GLN A 157 8.08 -9.27 4.75
C GLN A 157 8.19 -8.39 3.49
N ILE A 158 8.08 -7.07 3.65
CA ILE A 158 8.05 -6.12 2.53
C ILE A 158 9.35 -5.32 2.45
N PHE A 159 9.96 -5.00 3.61
CA PHE A 159 11.16 -4.16 3.66
C PHE A 159 12.27 -4.77 4.50
N ILE A 160 13.51 -4.56 4.05
CA ILE A 160 14.69 -4.79 4.88
C ILE A 160 14.76 -3.69 5.95
N ILE A 161 14.50 -4.07 7.20
CA ILE A 161 14.51 -3.14 8.34
C ILE A 161 15.93 -2.66 8.60
N SER A 162 16.12 -1.34 8.74
CA SER A 162 17.42 -0.78 9.05
C SER A 162 17.88 -1.15 10.47
N ALA A 163 19.17 -1.44 10.64
CA ALA A 163 19.73 -1.81 11.95
C ALA A 163 19.49 -0.73 13.03
N LYS A 164 19.43 0.56 12.64
CA LYS A 164 19.13 1.66 13.56
C LYS A 164 17.71 1.56 14.13
N VAL A 165 16.73 1.23 13.28
CA VAL A 165 15.33 1.05 13.70
C VAL A 165 15.19 -0.17 14.60
N VAL A 166 15.85 -1.29 14.25
CA VAL A 166 15.87 -2.50 15.10
C VAL A 166 16.43 -2.19 16.49
N LYS A 167 17.61 -1.55 16.58
CA LYS A 167 18.21 -1.15 17.87
C LYS A 167 17.30 -0.24 18.69
N THR A 168 16.59 0.67 18.02
CA THR A 168 15.63 1.57 18.69
C THR A 168 14.46 0.78 19.27
N ILE A 169 13.87 -0.15 18.51
CA ILE A 169 12.79 -1.00 18.99
C ILE A 169 13.25 -1.90 20.14
N GLU A 170 14.44 -2.52 20.02
CA GLU A 170 15.01 -3.32 21.10
C GLU A 170 15.19 -2.51 22.39
N SER A 171 15.61 -1.25 22.29
CA SER A 171 15.74 -0.38 23.46
C SER A 171 14.40 -0.15 24.16
N TYR A 172 13.31 0.02 23.41
CA TYR A 172 11.97 0.12 23.99
C TYR A 172 11.47 -1.20 24.58
N CYS A 173 11.78 -2.33 23.96
CA CYS A 173 11.42 -3.64 24.52
C CYS A 173 12.17 -3.90 25.83
N ARG A 174 13.46 -3.54 25.91
CA ARG A 174 14.29 -3.69 27.12
C ARG A 174 13.83 -2.80 28.28
N SER A 175 13.28 -1.62 28.01
CA SER A 175 12.75 -0.76 29.08
C SER A 175 11.38 -1.20 29.60
N TYR A 176 10.64 -2.01 28.83
CA TYR A 176 9.32 -2.50 29.22
C TYR A 176 9.35 -3.79 30.06
N VAL A 177 10.23 -4.73 29.68
CA VAL A 177 10.37 -6.04 30.34
C VAL A 177 10.85 -5.84 31.78
#